data_AF-A0A345H9I4-F1
#
_entry.id   AF-A0A345H9I4-F1
#
_cell.length_a   1.000
_cell.length_b   1.000
_cell.length_c   1.000
_cell.angle_alpha   90.00
_cell.angle_beta   90.00
_cell.angle_gamma   90.00
#
_symmetry.space_group_name_H-M   'P 1'
#
loop_
_entity.id
_entity.type
_entity.pdbx_description
1 polymer ?
#
loop_
_entity_poly.entity_id
_entity_poly.type
_entity_poly.pdbx_seq_one_letter_code
_entity_poly.pdbx_strand_id
1 'polypeptide(L)' 'MAFALFTSCKDKKETPPPTPPTVEDPAPPPAPEPVAEEDGTSVSISEDGVSVKNKNGDNESNVTITDDKKEVNIKTD' A
#
# COMPACT_ATOMS: atom_id res chain seq x y z
N MET A 1 -12.39 -76.28 -31.30
CA MET A 1 -13.67 -75.68 -30.84
C MET A 1 -13.32 -74.53 -29.92
N ALA A 2 -14.05 -73.43 -29.82
CA ALA A 2 -15.01 -72.72 -30.64
C ALA A 2 -15.19 -71.36 -29.93
N PHE A 3 -15.71 -70.40 -30.67
CA PHE A 3 -15.90 -68.99 -30.34
C PHE A 3 -16.56 -68.63 -28.99
N ALA A 4 -16.12 -67.46 -28.50
CA ALA A 4 -16.88 -66.37 -27.86
C ALA A 4 -17.59 -66.62 -26.53
N LEU A 5 -17.34 -65.75 -25.55
CA LEU A 5 -18.38 -64.92 -24.93
C LEU A 5 -17.78 -63.60 -24.39
N PHE A 6 -17.95 -62.52 -25.16
CA PHE A 6 -17.88 -61.15 -24.65
C PHE A 6 -19.09 -60.92 -23.74
N THR A 7 -18.90 -60.87 -22.43
CA THR A 7 -19.94 -60.36 -21.52
C THR A 7 -19.33 -59.50 -20.42
N SER A 8 -19.43 -58.19 -20.64
CA SER A 8 -19.94 -57.22 -19.68
C SER A 8 -19.21 -57.07 -18.33
N CYS A 9 -18.36 -56.04 -18.23
CA CYS A 9 -18.50 -55.05 -17.16
C CYS A 9 -18.05 -53.68 -17.64
N LYS A 10 -19.02 -52.78 -17.69
CA LYS A 10 -18.92 -51.39 -18.09
C LYS A 10 -18.51 -50.57 -16.88
N ASP A 11 -17.24 -50.65 -16.47
CA ASP A 11 -16.73 -49.83 -15.39
C ASP A 11 -16.19 -48.51 -15.95
N LYS A 12 -17.05 -47.52 -15.78
CA LYS A 12 -16.78 -46.10 -15.99
C LYS A 12 -15.50 -45.71 -15.26
N LYS A 13 -14.43 -45.49 -16.01
CA LYS A 13 -13.38 -44.55 -15.60
C LYS A 13 -13.51 -43.35 -16.52
N GLU A 14 -14.44 -42.46 -16.18
CA GLU A 14 -14.24 -41.05 -16.53
C GLU A 14 -12.89 -40.67 -15.93
N THR A 15 -11.89 -40.54 -16.79
CA THR A 15 -10.69 -39.79 -16.46
C THR A 15 -11.13 -38.47 -15.84
N PRO A 16 -10.60 -38.08 -14.67
CA PRO A 16 -10.95 -36.79 -14.09
C PRO A 16 -10.74 -35.72 -15.16
N PRO A 17 -11.67 -34.75 -15.28
CA PRO A 17 -11.53 -33.70 -16.27
C PRO A 17 -10.16 -33.03 -16.10
N PRO A 18 -9.51 -32.63 -17.21
CA PRO A 18 -8.22 -31.96 -17.12
C PRO A 18 -8.35 -30.78 -16.15
N THR A 19 -7.43 -30.71 -15.18
CA THR A 19 -7.37 -29.57 -14.26
C THR A 19 -7.26 -28.31 -15.11
N PRO A 20 -8.15 -27.31 -14.91
CA PRO A 20 -8.06 -26.07 -15.64
C PRO A 20 -6.68 -25.45 -15.41
N PRO A 21 -6.09 -24.78 -16.41
CA PRO A 21 -4.82 -24.10 -16.22
C PRO A 21 -4.95 -23.14 -15.04
N THR A 22 -3.95 -23.16 -14.15
CA THR A 22 -3.81 -22.13 -13.12
C THR A 22 -3.76 -20.79 -13.84
N VAL A 23 -4.75 -19.94 -13.56
CA VAL A 23 -4.71 -18.54 -13.98
C VAL A 23 -3.77 -17.87 -13.00
N GLU A 24 -2.63 -17.38 -13.49
CA GLU A 24 -1.73 -16.59 -12.66
C GLU A 24 -2.44 -15.29 -12.28
N ASP A 25 -2.49 -15.02 -10.97
CA ASP A 25 -3.04 -13.76 -10.46
C ASP A 25 -2.13 -12.62 -10.93
N PRO A 26 -2.67 -11.53 -11.51
CA PRO A 26 -1.85 -10.42 -11.95
C PRO A 26 -0.99 -9.88 -10.80
N ALA A 27 0.26 -9.53 -11.11
CA ALA A 27 1.15 -8.95 -10.12
C ALA A 27 0.51 -7.72 -9.44
N PRO A 28 0.64 -7.57 -8.11
CA PRO A 28 0.07 -6.43 -7.41
C PRO A 28 0.69 -5.12 -7.96
N PRO A 29 -0.07 -4.01 -7.93
CA PRO A 29 0.44 -2.74 -8.38
C PRO A 29 1.70 -2.34 -7.59
N PRO A 30 2.61 -1.58 -8.21
CA PRO A 30 3.78 -1.07 -7.52
C PRO A 30 3.37 -0.22 -6.31
N ALA A 31 4.16 -0.29 -5.25
CA ALA A 31 3.97 0.58 -4.09
C ALA A 31 4.15 2.05 -4.50
N PRO A 32 3.38 2.99 -3.92
CA PRO A 32 3.56 4.41 -4.21
C PRO A 32 4.98 4.86 -3.85
N GLU A 33 5.55 5.69 -4.72
CA GLU A 33 6.85 6.30 -4.47
C GLU A 33 6.78 7.27 -3.28
N PRO A 34 7.85 7.41 -2.49
CA PRO A 34 7.89 8.38 -1.39
C PRO A 34 7.78 9.80 -1.96
N VAL A 35 6.78 10.53 -1.49
CA VAL A 35 6.61 11.95 -1.81
C VAL A 35 7.71 12.74 -1.10
N ALA A 36 8.45 13.55 -1.84
CA ALA A 36 9.42 14.47 -1.25
C ALA A 36 8.69 15.50 -0.36
N GLU A 37 9.27 15.84 0.80
CA GLU A 37 8.77 16.96 1.59
C GLU A 37 9.03 18.26 0.81
N GLU A 38 7.96 18.95 0.45
CA GLU A 38 8.06 20.22 -0.26
C GLU A 38 8.32 21.37 0.71
N ASP A 39 9.00 22.40 0.19
CA ASP A 39 9.14 23.66 0.88
C ASP A 39 7.80 24.36 1.03
N GLY A 40 7.65 25.12 2.10
CA GLY A 40 6.44 25.89 2.30
C GLY A 40 6.21 26.35 3.72
N THR A 41 5.16 27.15 3.86
CA THR A 41 4.68 27.64 5.14
C THR A 41 3.37 26.94 5.51
N SER A 42 3.37 26.33 6.69
CA SER A 42 2.19 25.75 7.31
C SER A 42 1.77 26.60 8.50
N VAL A 43 0.47 26.92 8.57
CA VAL A 43 -0.13 27.62 9.70
C VAL A 43 -1.20 26.72 10.30
N SER A 44 -1.12 26.51 11.61
CA SER A 44 -2.09 25.74 12.38
C SER A 44 -2.66 26.63 13.49
N ILE A 45 -3.98 26.65 13.58
CA ILE A 45 -4.73 27.48 14.54
C ILE A 45 -5.72 26.54 15.24
N SER A 46 -5.68 26.52 16.56
CA SER A 46 -6.60 25.79 17.41
C SER A 46 -7.04 26.66 18.59
N GLU A 47 -7.93 26.14 19.45
CA GLU A 47 -8.31 26.83 20.69
C GLU A 47 -7.09 27.04 21.59
N ASP A 48 -6.15 26.10 21.59
CA ASP A 48 -4.94 26.13 22.43
C ASP A 48 -3.86 27.11 21.93
N GLY A 49 -4.05 27.73 20.75
CA GLY A 49 -3.17 28.75 20.20
C GLY A 49 -2.81 28.59 18.72
N VAL A 50 -1.61 29.05 18.36
CA VAL A 50 -1.15 29.17 16.96
C VAL A 50 0.27 28.60 16.80
N SER A 51 0.48 27.86 15.72
CA SER A 51 1.80 27.41 15.27
C SER A 51 2.03 27.76 13.80
N VAL A 52 3.19 28.34 13.50
CA VAL A 52 3.64 28.65 12.14
C VAL A 52 4.96 27.93 11.91
N LYS A 53 5.02 27.14 10.84
CA LYS A 53 6.23 26.42 10.42
C LYS A 53 6.57 26.81 9.00
N ASN A 54 7.82 27.14 8.75
CA ASN A 54 8.32 27.44 7.42
C ASN A 54 9.55 26.57 7.13
N LYS A 55 9.55 25.91 5.98
CA LYS A 55 10.66 25.09 5.49
C LYS A 55 11.09 25.61 4.12
N ASN A 56 12.39 25.81 3.95
CA ASN A 56 13.01 26.25 2.70
C ASN A 56 14.39 25.57 2.54
N GLY A 57 14.40 24.45 1.82
CA GLY A 57 15.50 23.50 1.79
C GLY A 57 15.78 22.93 3.17
N ASP A 58 17.04 22.99 3.60
CA ASP A 58 17.48 22.53 4.91
C ASP A 58 17.21 23.56 6.04
N ASN A 59 16.83 24.79 5.68
CA ASN A 59 16.49 25.83 6.65
C ASN A 59 15.05 25.66 7.15
N GLU A 60 14.86 25.82 8.45
CA GLU A 60 13.55 25.68 9.10
C GLU A 60 13.34 26.84 10.08
N SER A 61 12.12 27.37 10.14
CA SER A 61 11.71 28.30 11.18
C SER A 61 10.36 27.90 11.74
N ASN A 62 10.26 27.84 13.06
CA ASN A 62 9.05 27.50 13.77
C ASN A 62 8.77 28.56 14.83
N VAL A 63 7.53 29.03 14.86
CA VAL A 63 6.99 29.83 15.96
C VAL A 63 5.77 29.11 16.50
N THR A 64 5.78 28.80 17.79
CA THR A 64 4.64 28.16 18.45
C THR A 64 4.27 28.96 19.69
N ILE A 65 3.02 29.40 19.74
CA ILE A 65 2.45 30.13 20.86
C ILE A 65 1.16 29.40 21.24
N THR A 66 1.26 28.58 22.27
CA THR A 66 0.14 27.89 22.91
C THR A 66 0.12 28.18 24.41
N ASP A 67 -0.92 27.75 25.11
CA ASP A 67 -1.00 27.89 26.57
C ASP A 67 0.16 27.20 27.29
N ASP A 68 0.60 26.05 26.79
CA ASP A 68 1.69 25.26 27.39
C ASP A 68 3.09 25.66 26.89
N LYS A 69 3.21 26.12 25.63
CA LYS A 69 4.50 26.31 24.97
C LYS A 69 4.57 27.64 24.22
N LYS A 70 5.59 28.44 24.54
CA LYS A 70 5.94 29.65 23.80
C LYS A 70 7.39 29.52 23.34
N GLU A 71 7.59 29.22 22.08
CA GLU A 71 8.90 28.90 21.52
C GLU A 71 9.07 29.51 20.13
N VAL A 72 10.30 29.94 19.87
CA VAL A 72 10.79 30.26 18.54
C VAL A 72 12.01 29.38 18.29
N ASN A 73 12.00 28.63 17.21
CA ASN A 73 13.11 27.80 16.78
C ASN A 73 13.51 28.16 15.35
N ILE A 74 14.80 28.37 15.11
CA ILE A 74 15.35 28.73 13.81
C ILE A 74 16.53 27.80 13.56
N LYS A 75 16.48 27.07 12.46
CA LYS A 75 17.55 26.22 11.95
C LYS A 75 18.02 26.77 10.62
N THR A 76 19.33 26.83 10.47
CA THR A 76 19.99 27.31 9.26
C THR A 76 21.16 26.39 8.98
N ASP A 77 21.42 26.14 7.69
CA ASP A 77 22.55 25.33 7.22
C ASP A 77 23.91 26.04 7.35
#